data_AF-A0A4S8QR64-F1
#
_entry.id   AF-A0A4S8QR64-F1
#
_cell.length_a   1.000
_cell.length_b   1.000
_cell.length_c   1.000
_cell.angle_alpha   90.00
_cell.angle_beta   90.00
_cell.angle_gamma   90.00
#
_symmetry.space_group_name_H-M   'P 1'
#
loop_
_entity.id
_entity.type
_entity.pdbx_description
1 polymer ?
#
loop_
_entity_poly.entity_id
_entity_poly.type
_entity_poly.pdbx_seq_one_letter_code
_entity_poly.pdbx_strand_id
1 'polypeptide(L)'
;MKIFSLPSIPLVLLFTTINKVLAQKDNGEDCSCFRTDSASSGYFTYHRFHDFRTVAAASQTVPDLISNESDTSNALATSEFFSGQAWNNDWSTQNWNNSDSMESGSGVLMVNSANNVYIETSTDNDTSYDTYLTLRTARLEGFQSVAEFDSNEKNFQYMSARFLARVVGSKGACAGMFTYLDSDPIQEADIEILTSGPRNVVQYTNQPSLNKEGDAEPRATSNASTADGTMDWSVWNIYRMDWMPKQTSWYVNGESVANITYQVPKDPSGLILNMWSDGGEWTGNMSLYDEAYLQVQWIELAFNTSGDFAGSKRDLEKRKSKGCKVVCGVDEGVNVTGTPTLLINNTNAATLGWKEGTGYMGWVPVFVVGLATFGLL
;
A
#
# COMPACT_ATOMS: atom_id res chain seq x y z
N MET A 1 -74.14 -15.14 17.05
CA MET A 1 -73.08 -14.78 16.09
C MET A 1 -71.81 -14.52 16.90
N LYS A 2 -70.95 -15.54 17.07
CA LYS A 2 -69.71 -15.43 17.86
C LYS A 2 -68.60 -15.01 16.90
N ILE A 3 -68.04 -13.82 17.13
CA ILE A 3 -66.94 -13.27 16.34
C ILE A 3 -65.65 -13.93 16.84
N PHE A 4 -64.98 -14.69 15.98
CA PHE A 4 -63.64 -15.22 16.23
C PHE A 4 -62.61 -14.12 15.96
N SER A 5 -61.82 -13.78 16.99
CA SER A 5 -60.63 -12.94 16.84
C SER A 5 -59.47 -13.78 16.32
N LEU A 6 -58.89 -13.40 15.18
CA LEU A 6 -57.62 -13.96 14.70
C LEU A 6 -56.45 -13.51 15.61
N PRO A 7 -55.46 -14.37 15.86
CA PRO A 7 -54.28 -13.99 16.63
C PRO A 7 -53.35 -13.12 15.80
N SER A 8 -52.77 -12.12 16.45
CA SER A 8 -51.76 -11.21 15.90
C SER A 8 -50.49 -11.98 15.55
N ILE A 9 -50.10 -12.00 14.27
CA ILE A 9 -48.80 -12.52 13.84
C ILE A 9 -47.75 -11.45 14.15
N PRO A 10 -46.75 -11.71 15.01
CA PRO A 10 -45.68 -10.76 15.24
C PRO A 10 -44.80 -10.69 13.99
N LEU A 11 -44.74 -9.52 13.38
CA LEU A 11 -43.79 -9.20 12.32
C LEU A 11 -42.40 -9.13 12.97
N VAL A 12 -41.65 -10.23 12.92
CA VAL A 12 -40.24 -10.24 13.32
C VAL A 12 -39.46 -9.50 12.24
N LEU A 13 -39.19 -8.22 12.49
CA LEU A 13 -38.18 -7.46 11.77
C LEU A 13 -36.82 -8.10 12.11
N LEU A 14 -36.33 -8.99 11.26
CA LEU A 14 -34.91 -9.34 11.24
C LEU A 14 -34.15 -8.07 10.82
N PHE A 15 -33.68 -7.31 11.82
CA PHE A 15 -32.57 -6.41 11.61
C PHE A 15 -31.33 -7.28 11.41
N THR A 16 -31.03 -7.64 10.17
CA THR A 16 -29.66 -8.04 9.83
C THR A 16 -28.83 -6.78 9.98
N THR A 17 -28.21 -6.61 11.15
CA THR A 17 -27.05 -5.73 11.27
C THR A 17 -25.95 -6.38 10.44
N ILE A 18 -25.97 -6.14 9.13
CA ILE A 18 -24.78 -6.34 8.31
C ILE A 18 -23.81 -5.29 8.82
N ASN A 19 -23.02 -5.65 9.83
CA ASN A 19 -21.80 -4.94 10.15
C ASN A 19 -20.93 -5.08 8.91
N LYS A 20 -21.11 -4.13 7.96
CA LYS A 20 -20.17 -3.96 6.87
C LYS A 20 -18.89 -3.51 7.53
N VAL A 21 -18.04 -4.45 7.90
CA VAL A 21 -16.63 -4.16 8.16
C VAL A 21 -16.11 -3.69 6.81
N LEU A 22 -16.07 -2.37 6.63
CA LEU A 22 -15.44 -1.77 5.46
C LEU A 22 -13.94 -2.04 5.63
N ALA A 23 -13.39 -2.87 4.74
CA ALA A 23 -11.94 -3.07 4.68
C ALA A 23 -11.25 -1.72 4.41
N GLN A 24 -11.84 -0.87 3.58
CA GLN A 24 -11.35 0.47 3.30
C GLN A 24 -11.80 1.48 4.36
N LYS A 25 -10.86 2.24 4.92
CA LYS A 25 -11.07 3.33 5.89
C LYS A 25 -10.12 4.50 5.59
N ASP A 26 -10.57 5.74 5.80
CA ASP A 26 -9.66 6.91 5.80
C ASP A 26 -9.19 7.19 7.24
N ASN A 27 -10.06 7.10 8.26
CA ASN A 27 -9.75 7.32 9.69
C ASN A 27 -9.05 8.66 10.03
N GLY A 28 -8.83 9.55 9.05
CA GLY A 28 -8.12 10.82 9.18
C GLY A 28 -8.95 12.00 8.67
N GLU A 29 -10.29 11.91 8.74
CA GLU A 29 -11.21 12.92 8.23
C GLU A 29 -10.99 14.31 8.86
N ASP A 30 -10.58 14.34 10.13
CA ASP A 30 -10.26 15.57 10.88
C ASP A 30 -8.87 16.15 10.52
N CYS A 31 -8.04 15.38 9.79
CA CYS A 31 -6.66 15.74 9.46
C CYS A 31 -6.59 16.53 8.15
N SER A 32 -5.87 17.65 8.16
CA SER A 32 -5.58 18.42 6.94
C SER A 32 -4.39 17.85 6.17
N CYS A 33 -3.50 17.13 6.86
CA CYS A 33 -2.29 16.53 6.32
C CYS A 33 -1.77 15.44 7.26
N PHE A 34 -0.97 14.55 6.69
CA PHE A 34 -0.40 13.39 7.35
C PHE A 34 1.12 13.48 7.35
N ARG A 35 1.76 13.05 8.43
CA ARG A 35 3.21 13.05 8.60
C ARG A 35 3.72 11.67 8.96
N THR A 36 4.89 11.35 8.45
CA THR A 36 5.66 10.16 8.79
C THR A 36 6.90 10.50 9.63
N ASP A 37 7.39 9.56 10.44
CA ASP A 37 8.40 9.80 11.48
C ASP A 37 9.85 9.39 11.11
N SER A 38 10.13 9.15 9.83
CA SER A 38 11.40 8.55 9.38
C SER A 38 12.44 9.58 8.90
N ALA A 39 13.63 9.11 8.54
CA ALA A 39 14.67 9.95 7.91
C ALA A 39 14.20 10.61 6.59
N SER A 40 13.15 10.06 5.99
CA SER A 40 12.42 10.57 4.83
C SER A 40 11.18 11.40 5.22
N SER A 41 11.07 11.89 6.47
CA SER A 41 9.88 12.57 7.02
C SER A 41 9.20 13.49 6.00
N GLY A 42 8.00 13.10 5.58
CA GLY A 42 7.23 13.77 4.53
C GLY A 42 5.87 14.25 5.05
N TYR A 43 5.30 15.24 4.36
CA TYR A 43 3.91 15.64 4.53
C TYR A 43 3.08 15.16 3.34
N PHE A 44 1.93 14.58 3.65
CA PHE A 44 1.00 14.04 2.68
C PHE A 44 -0.39 14.65 2.84
N THR A 45 -1.13 14.76 1.76
CA THR A 45 -2.48 15.34 1.76
C THR A 45 -3.58 14.31 1.96
N TYR A 46 -3.30 13.05 1.66
CA TYR A 46 -4.26 11.95 1.71
C TYR A 46 -3.74 10.78 2.55
N HIS A 47 -4.69 10.04 3.10
CA HIS A 47 -4.48 8.80 3.81
C HIS A 47 -5.48 7.75 3.31
N ARG A 48 -5.10 6.48 3.36
CA ARG A 48 -5.95 5.34 3.02
C ARG A 48 -5.49 4.14 3.83
N PHE A 49 -6.44 3.42 4.44
CA PHE A 49 -6.17 2.18 5.14
C PHE A 49 -7.09 1.07 4.60
N HIS A 50 -6.49 -0.05 4.22
CA HIS A 50 -7.18 -1.26 3.79
C HIS A 50 -6.90 -2.36 4.82
N ASP A 51 -7.94 -2.84 5.50
CA ASP A 51 -7.88 -3.80 6.59
C ASP A 51 -8.57 -5.10 6.18
N PHE A 52 -7.78 -6.14 5.90
CA PHE A 52 -8.27 -7.44 5.50
C PHE A 52 -8.36 -8.42 6.66
N ARG A 53 -8.11 -7.98 7.91
CA ARG A 53 -8.06 -8.86 9.09
C ARG A 53 -9.41 -9.43 9.51
N THR A 54 -10.52 -8.81 9.12
CA THR A 54 -11.88 -9.19 9.57
C THR A 54 -12.94 -9.02 8.47
N VAL A 55 -12.67 -9.55 7.27
CA VAL A 55 -13.58 -9.44 6.13
C VAL A 55 -14.63 -10.56 6.18
N ALA A 56 -15.88 -10.19 6.45
CA ALA A 56 -16.98 -11.16 6.63
C ALA A 56 -17.27 -12.04 5.40
N ALA A 57 -16.88 -11.61 4.20
CA ALA A 57 -17.06 -12.37 2.95
C ALA A 57 -15.89 -13.33 2.64
N ALA A 58 -14.98 -13.55 3.59
CA ALA A 58 -13.87 -14.48 3.42
C ALA A 58 -14.35 -15.91 3.18
N SER A 59 -13.72 -16.59 2.23
CA SER A 59 -14.01 -17.98 1.96
C SER A 59 -13.34 -18.88 3.00
N GLN A 60 -14.04 -19.93 3.43
CA GLN A 60 -13.43 -21.01 4.22
C GLN A 60 -12.62 -21.98 3.33
N THR A 61 -12.83 -21.92 2.01
CA THR A 61 -12.16 -22.78 1.03
C THR A 61 -11.45 -21.94 -0.02
N VAL A 62 -10.18 -22.22 -0.27
CA VAL A 62 -9.41 -21.58 -1.35
C VAL A 62 -10.07 -21.88 -2.70
N PRO A 63 -10.21 -20.91 -3.62
CA PRO A 63 -10.75 -21.16 -4.96
C PRO A 63 -9.91 -22.17 -5.75
N ASP A 64 -10.57 -23.15 -6.37
CA ASP A 64 -9.92 -24.15 -7.22
C ASP A 64 -9.20 -23.48 -8.40
N LEU A 65 -8.03 -24.02 -8.78
CA LEU A 65 -7.29 -23.53 -9.94
C LEU A 65 -8.06 -23.78 -11.25
N ILE A 66 -7.96 -22.81 -12.17
CA ILE A 66 -8.51 -22.92 -13.51
C ILE A 66 -7.41 -23.43 -14.44
N SER A 67 -7.61 -24.60 -15.05
CA SER A 67 -6.59 -25.27 -15.86
C SER A 67 -6.53 -24.82 -17.31
N ASN A 68 -7.48 -24.00 -17.77
CA ASN A 68 -7.51 -23.43 -19.11
C ASN A 68 -7.07 -21.96 -19.10
N GLU A 69 -6.19 -21.58 -20.03
CA GLU A 69 -5.63 -20.22 -20.14
C GLU A 69 -6.70 -19.15 -20.38
N SER A 70 -7.60 -19.39 -21.35
CA SER A 70 -8.65 -18.43 -21.69
C SER A 70 -9.65 -18.27 -20.54
N ASP A 71 -10.03 -19.36 -19.89
CA ASP A 71 -10.92 -19.30 -18.73
C ASP A 71 -10.23 -18.63 -17.53
N THR A 72 -8.91 -18.74 -17.41
CA THR A 72 -8.12 -18.06 -16.37
C THR A 72 -8.18 -16.54 -16.52
N SER A 73 -7.98 -16.02 -17.74
CA SER A 73 -8.14 -14.59 -18.04
C SER A 73 -9.58 -14.10 -17.91
N ASN A 74 -10.57 -14.99 -18.07
CA ASN A 74 -11.99 -14.63 -17.96
C ASN A 74 -12.60 -15.01 -16.60
N ALA A 75 -11.77 -15.36 -15.62
CA ALA A 75 -12.23 -15.73 -14.30
C ALA A 75 -13.04 -14.59 -13.65
N LEU A 76 -14.11 -14.96 -12.97
CA LEU A 76 -14.91 -14.02 -12.19
C LEU A 76 -14.22 -13.72 -10.85
N ALA A 77 -14.62 -12.62 -10.23
CA ALA A 77 -14.24 -12.28 -8.86
C ALA A 77 -14.59 -13.43 -7.90
N THR A 78 -13.66 -13.75 -7.00
CA THR A 78 -13.78 -14.89 -6.06
C THR A 78 -14.84 -14.68 -4.97
N SER A 79 -15.27 -13.44 -4.74
CA SER A 79 -16.37 -13.10 -3.83
C SER A 79 -16.97 -11.73 -4.16
N GLU A 80 -18.12 -11.42 -3.56
CA GLU A 80 -18.76 -10.11 -3.68
C GLU A 80 -17.86 -8.95 -3.20
N PHE A 81 -16.90 -9.22 -2.31
CA PHE A 81 -15.94 -8.23 -1.81
C PHE A 81 -15.19 -7.56 -2.97
N PHE A 82 -14.64 -8.34 -3.90
CA PHE A 82 -13.87 -7.87 -5.05
C PHE A 82 -14.72 -7.22 -6.14
N SER A 83 -16.04 -7.46 -6.13
CA SER A 83 -16.99 -6.76 -7.01
C SER A 83 -17.60 -5.50 -6.37
N GLY A 84 -17.42 -5.34 -5.06
CA GLY A 84 -18.03 -4.29 -4.25
C GLY A 84 -17.23 -3.00 -4.22
N GLN A 85 -17.86 -1.92 -3.73
CA GLN A 85 -17.22 -0.61 -3.62
C GLN A 85 -16.00 -0.61 -2.70
N ALA A 86 -15.96 -1.47 -1.67
CA ALA A 86 -14.82 -1.55 -0.76
C ALA A 86 -13.51 -1.95 -1.45
N TRP A 87 -13.59 -2.64 -2.60
CA TRP A 87 -12.45 -2.95 -3.45
C TRP A 87 -12.35 -1.97 -4.62
N ASN A 88 -13.42 -1.87 -5.42
CA ASN A 88 -13.44 -1.13 -6.69
C ASN A 88 -13.31 0.39 -6.56
N ASN A 89 -13.38 0.95 -5.36
CA ASN A 89 -13.07 2.37 -5.17
C ASN A 89 -11.58 2.68 -5.38
N ASP A 90 -10.71 1.74 -5.04
CA ASP A 90 -9.27 1.96 -4.95
C ASP A 90 -8.46 0.98 -5.80
N TRP A 91 -9.00 -0.21 -6.07
CA TRP A 91 -8.27 -1.29 -6.73
C TRP A 91 -9.01 -1.84 -7.95
N SER A 92 -8.24 -2.36 -8.91
CA SER A 92 -8.69 -3.16 -10.05
C SER A 92 -7.86 -4.42 -10.15
N THR A 93 -8.50 -5.59 -10.23
CA THR A 93 -7.82 -6.87 -10.43
C THR A 93 -7.54 -7.09 -11.91
N GLN A 94 -6.35 -7.60 -12.23
CA GLN A 94 -5.88 -7.75 -13.60
C GLN A 94 -6.25 -9.10 -14.21
N ASN A 95 -6.30 -9.13 -15.53
CA ASN A 95 -6.62 -10.32 -16.32
C ASN A 95 -5.81 -10.46 -17.62
N TRP A 96 -4.79 -9.62 -17.80
CA TRP A 96 -3.89 -9.63 -18.95
C TRP A 96 -2.97 -10.86 -18.93
N ASN A 97 -2.27 -11.13 -20.03
CA ASN A 97 -1.21 -12.15 -20.11
C ASN A 97 0.00 -11.60 -20.89
N ASN A 98 1.14 -12.28 -20.79
CA ASN A 98 2.39 -11.86 -21.45
C ASN A 98 2.59 -12.48 -22.85
N SER A 99 1.53 -12.97 -23.52
CA SER A 99 1.69 -13.67 -24.82
C SER A 99 2.40 -12.83 -25.88
N ASP A 100 2.21 -11.50 -25.86
CA ASP A 100 2.85 -10.55 -26.77
C ASP A 100 4.34 -10.30 -26.48
N SER A 101 4.84 -10.69 -25.29
CA SER A 101 6.21 -10.44 -24.83
C SER A 101 7.00 -11.71 -24.47
N MET A 102 6.46 -12.91 -24.76
CA MET A 102 7.08 -14.20 -24.47
C MET A 102 8.52 -14.36 -24.99
N GLU A 103 8.85 -13.74 -26.12
CA GLU A 103 10.20 -13.77 -26.69
C GLU A 103 11.24 -12.97 -25.87
N SER A 104 10.81 -12.23 -24.83
CA SER A 104 11.63 -11.30 -24.05
C SER A 104 12.25 -11.92 -22.80
N GLY A 105 12.34 -13.26 -22.72
CA GLY A 105 13.01 -13.97 -21.63
C GLY A 105 12.08 -14.73 -20.67
N SER A 106 10.76 -14.69 -20.89
CA SER A 106 9.81 -15.54 -20.16
C SER A 106 9.96 -17.01 -20.58
N GLY A 107 10.08 -17.91 -19.60
CA GLY A 107 10.16 -19.35 -19.84
C GLY A 107 8.81 -20.01 -20.08
N VAL A 108 7.72 -19.42 -19.59
CA VAL A 108 6.35 -19.94 -19.68
C VAL A 108 5.34 -18.80 -19.81
N LEU A 109 4.20 -19.08 -20.46
CA LEU A 109 3.10 -18.11 -20.55
C LEU A 109 2.62 -17.77 -19.13
N MET A 110 2.51 -16.48 -18.84
CA MET A 110 2.00 -15.94 -17.60
C MET A 110 0.61 -15.34 -17.83
N VAL A 111 -0.37 -15.76 -17.03
CA VAL A 111 -1.78 -15.37 -17.17
C VAL A 111 -2.32 -14.85 -15.84
N ASN A 112 -2.67 -13.56 -15.78
CA ASN A 112 -3.32 -12.98 -14.60
C ASN A 112 -4.75 -13.49 -14.48
N SER A 113 -5.15 -13.78 -13.23
CA SER A 113 -6.49 -14.27 -12.93
C SER A 113 -7.10 -13.63 -11.70
N ALA A 114 -8.34 -13.17 -11.84
CA ALA A 114 -9.15 -12.78 -10.68
C ALA A 114 -9.36 -13.95 -9.70
N ASN A 115 -9.28 -15.20 -10.16
CA ASN A 115 -9.39 -16.39 -9.32
C ASN A 115 -8.21 -16.57 -8.35
N ASN A 116 -7.10 -15.87 -8.58
CA ASN A 116 -5.93 -15.90 -7.71
C ASN A 116 -5.87 -14.74 -6.72
N VAL A 117 -6.88 -13.87 -6.71
CA VAL A 117 -7.05 -12.80 -5.71
C VAL A 117 -8.26 -13.15 -4.86
N TYR A 118 -8.04 -13.50 -3.60
CA TYR A 118 -9.10 -13.95 -2.70
C TYR A 118 -8.85 -13.55 -1.24
N ILE A 119 -9.92 -13.51 -0.45
CA ILE A 119 -9.83 -13.42 1.01
C ILE A 119 -10.08 -14.82 1.57
N GLU A 120 -9.17 -15.32 2.40
CA GLU A 120 -9.33 -16.62 3.09
C GLU A 120 -9.36 -16.45 4.61
N THR A 121 -10.03 -17.39 5.27
CA THR A 121 -10.01 -17.52 6.74
C THR A 121 -8.64 -17.97 7.22
N SER A 122 -8.12 -17.27 8.24
CA SER A 122 -6.86 -17.61 8.87
C SER A 122 -6.93 -18.98 9.55
N THR A 123 -5.85 -19.75 9.40
CA THR A 123 -5.62 -21.00 10.16
C THR A 123 -4.48 -20.85 11.17
N ASP A 124 -3.93 -19.65 11.30
CA ASP A 124 -2.88 -19.34 12.26
C ASP A 124 -3.46 -19.34 13.70
N ASN A 125 -2.61 -19.61 14.69
CA ASN A 125 -3.01 -19.59 16.11
C ASN A 125 -3.22 -18.18 16.68
N ASP A 126 -2.90 -17.14 15.90
CA ASP A 126 -3.04 -15.74 16.30
C ASP A 126 -4.49 -15.28 16.15
N THR A 127 -5.10 -14.87 17.26
CA THR A 127 -6.50 -14.43 17.31
C THR A 127 -6.69 -12.95 17.03
N SER A 128 -5.64 -12.22 16.63
CA SER A 128 -5.73 -10.79 16.31
C SER A 128 -6.28 -10.50 14.91
N TYR A 129 -6.46 -11.53 14.08
CA TYR A 129 -7.08 -11.46 12.75
C TYR A 129 -7.79 -12.78 12.43
N ASP A 130 -8.92 -12.68 11.75
CA ASP A 130 -9.72 -13.82 11.30
C ASP A 130 -9.45 -14.16 9.83
N THR A 131 -8.98 -13.19 9.05
CA THR A 131 -8.86 -13.28 7.58
C THR A 131 -7.63 -12.52 7.08
N TYR A 132 -7.24 -12.74 5.82
CA TYR A 132 -6.26 -11.92 5.10
C TYR A 132 -6.51 -11.99 3.58
N LEU A 133 -5.96 -11.04 2.84
CA LEU A 133 -5.92 -11.06 1.38
C LEU A 133 -4.80 -11.98 0.91
N THR A 134 -5.07 -12.79 -0.12
CA THR A 134 -4.10 -13.68 -0.75
C THR A 134 -4.02 -13.44 -2.24
N LEU A 135 -2.80 -13.36 -2.74
CA LEU A 135 -2.42 -13.36 -4.14
C LEU A 135 -1.66 -14.65 -4.39
N ARG A 136 -2.21 -15.52 -5.24
CA ARG A 136 -1.62 -16.81 -5.58
C ARG A 136 -0.92 -16.76 -6.95
N THR A 137 0.21 -17.43 -7.05
CA THR A 137 0.69 -17.96 -8.34
C THR A 137 0.76 -19.48 -8.30
N ALA A 138 0.46 -20.13 -9.41
CA ALA A 138 0.47 -21.57 -9.56
C ALA A 138 1.02 -22.00 -10.91
N ARG A 139 1.92 -22.98 -10.91
CA ARG A 139 2.44 -23.57 -12.13
C ARG A 139 1.50 -24.66 -12.63
N LEU A 140 0.94 -24.46 -13.82
CA LEU A 140 0.10 -25.46 -14.50
C LEU A 140 0.87 -26.09 -15.66
N GLU A 141 0.31 -27.13 -16.28
CA GLU A 141 0.98 -27.86 -17.38
C GLU A 141 1.39 -26.94 -18.54
N GLY A 142 0.50 -26.02 -18.94
CA GLY A 142 0.73 -25.12 -20.09
C GLY A 142 1.30 -23.75 -19.72
N PHE A 143 0.93 -23.20 -18.56
CA PHE A 143 1.15 -21.79 -18.24
C PHE A 143 1.31 -21.58 -16.73
N GLN A 144 1.78 -20.41 -16.32
CA GLN A 144 1.75 -19.93 -14.95
C GLN A 144 0.51 -19.07 -14.75
N SER A 145 -0.36 -19.48 -13.84
CA SER A 145 -1.45 -18.62 -13.37
C SER A 145 -0.89 -17.67 -12.30
N VAL A 146 -1.16 -16.38 -12.40
CA VAL A 146 -0.63 -15.35 -11.49
C VAL A 146 -1.73 -14.43 -10.95
N ALA A 147 -1.37 -13.57 -10.01
CA ALA A 147 -2.26 -12.57 -9.42
C ALA A 147 -1.62 -11.20 -9.46
N GLU A 148 -2.41 -10.21 -9.88
CA GLU A 148 -2.05 -8.80 -9.83
C GLU A 148 -3.31 -7.96 -9.59
N PHE A 149 -3.15 -6.93 -8.78
CA PHE A 149 -4.11 -5.84 -8.74
C PHE A 149 -3.39 -4.50 -8.67
N ASP A 150 -4.07 -3.50 -9.21
CA ASP A 150 -3.57 -2.16 -9.42
C ASP A 150 -4.40 -1.17 -8.63
N SER A 151 -3.76 -0.09 -8.18
CA SER A 151 -4.50 1.10 -7.79
C SER A 151 -5.24 1.69 -8.99
N ASN A 152 -6.48 2.11 -8.76
CA ASN A 152 -7.26 2.92 -9.69
C ASN A 152 -6.69 4.34 -9.78
N GLU A 153 -6.15 4.85 -8.67
CA GLU A 153 -5.39 6.09 -8.68
C GLU A 153 -4.04 5.84 -9.35
N LYS A 154 -3.76 6.59 -10.42
CA LYS A 154 -2.54 6.46 -11.23
C LYS A 154 -1.64 7.69 -11.14
N ASN A 155 -2.04 8.68 -10.32
CA ASN A 155 -1.33 9.95 -10.22
C ASN A 155 -0.66 10.19 -8.86
N PHE A 156 -0.33 9.13 -8.11
CA PHE A 156 0.43 9.28 -6.87
C PHE A 156 1.75 9.99 -7.17
N GLN A 157 2.01 11.08 -6.45
CA GLN A 157 3.19 11.91 -6.61
C GLN A 157 3.87 12.04 -5.26
N TYR A 158 4.74 11.07 -4.94
CA TYR A 158 5.27 10.78 -3.61
C TYR A 158 4.27 10.11 -2.68
N MET A 159 4.76 9.12 -1.96
CA MET A 159 3.95 8.22 -1.15
C MET A 159 4.78 7.59 -0.04
N SER A 160 4.13 7.30 1.08
CA SER A 160 4.58 6.36 2.09
C SER A 160 3.56 5.21 2.14
N ALA A 161 3.97 4.03 1.69
CA ALA A 161 3.13 2.83 1.63
C ALA A 161 3.65 1.78 2.62
N ARG A 162 2.75 1.20 3.42
CA ARG A 162 3.03 0.13 4.38
C ARG A 162 2.18 -1.09 4.04
N PHE A 163 2.78 -2.26 4.14
CA PHE A 163 2.13 -3.55 3.87
C PHE A 163 2.47 -4.51 5.01
N LEU A 164 1.48 -4.96 5.79
CA LEU A 164 1.68 -6.11 6.68
C LEU A 164 1.46 -7.38 5.85
N ALA A 165 2.56 -8.00 5.45
CA ALA A 165 2.55 -9.08 4.49
C ALA A 165 3.51 -10.22 4.87
N ARG A 166 3.28 -11.38 4.26
CA ARG A 166 4.19 -12.53 4.24
C ARG A 166 4.14 -13.25 2.91
N VAL A 167 5.22 -13.94 2.56
CA VAL A 167 5.30 -14.79 1.38
C VAL A 167 5.45 -16.25 1.79
N VAL A 168 4.67 -17.16 1.23
CA VAL A 168 4.71 -18.59 1.55
C VAL A 168 4.63 -19.44 0.29
N GLY A 169 4.94 -20.73 0.40
CA GLY A 169 4.89 -21.69 -0.71
C GLY A 169 6.25 -21.98 -1.36
N SER A 170 6.18 -22.44 -2.61
CA SER A 170 7.30 -23.03 -3.36
C SER A 170 8.21 -21.98 -4.00
N LYS A 171 9.41 -22.43 -4.39
CA LYS A 171 10.40 -21.62 -5.11
C LYS A 171 9.94 -21.38 -6.56
N GLY A 172 10.45 -20.31 -7.17
CA GLY A 172 10.20 -20.00 -8.58
C GLY A 172 9.18 -18.89 -8.81
N ALA A 173 9.03 -17.95 -7.87
CA ALA A 173 8.12 -16.82 -7.96
C ALA A 173 8.69 -15.56 -7.31
N CYS A 174 8.08 -14.42 -7.64
CA CYS A 174 8.31 -13.11 -7.02
C CYS A 174 7.00 -12.55 -6.47
N ALA A 175 7.04 -12.03 -5.24
CA ALA A 175 6.03 -11.13 -4.73
C ALA A 175 6.49 -9.68 -4.92
N GLY A 176 5.71 -8.88 -5.64
CA GLY A 176 6.00 -7.47 -5.90
C GLY A 176 5.03 -6.54 -5.16
N MET A 177 5.56 -5.48 -4.57
CA MET A 177 4.80 -4.33 -4.06
C MET A 177 5.52 -3.05 -4.53
N PHE A 178 5.00 -2.39 -5.56
CA PHE A 178 5.80 -1.41 -6.31
C PHE A 178 4.97 -0.28 -6.91
N THR A 179 5.58 0.90 -7.08
CA THR A 179 4.99 1.95 -7.91
C THR A 179 5.35 1.75 -9.36
N TYR A 180 4.46 2.08 -10.29
CA TYR A 180 4.71 1.88 -11.72
C TYR A 180 4.06 2.94 -12.61
N LEU A 181 4.81 3.37 -13.63
CA LEU A 181 4.32 4.10 -14.79
C LEU A 181 5.07 3.64 -16.04
N ASP A 182 4.32 3.07 -16.99
CA ASP A 182 4.80 2.75 -18.34
C ASP A 182 5.22 4.03 -19.08
N SER A 183 6.53 4.24 -19.18
CA SER A 183 7.17 5.45 -19.70
C SER A 183 8.59 5.15 -20.16
N ASP A 184 9.22 6.10 -20.84
CA ASP A 184 10.62 5.98 -21.27
C ASP A 184 11.45 7.17 -20.74
N PRO A 185 12.32 6.97 -19.73
CA PRO A 185 12.55 5.72 -19.01
C PRO A 185 11.40 5.37 -18.06
N ILE A 186 11.23 4.08 -17.79
CA ILE A 186 10.24 3.58 -16.81
C ILE A 186 10.40 4.29 -15.47
N GLN A 187 9.28 4.58 -14.80
CA GLN A 187 9.26 5.16 -13.46
C GLN A 187 8.69 4.12 -12.50
N GLU A 188 9.56 3.53 -11.69
CA GLU A 188 9.19 2.43 -10.82
C GLU A 188 10.12 2.32 -9.60
N ALA A 189 9.53 1.89 -8.49
CA ALA A 189 10.22 1.67 -7.23
C ALA A 189 9.64 0.46 -6.51
N ASP A 190 10.52 -0.46 -6.11
CA ASP A 190 10.18 -1.86 -5.92
C ASP A 190 10.44 -2.36 -4.50
N ILE A 191 9.57 -3.24 -4.04
CA ILE A 191 9.83 -4.24 -3.01
C ILE A 191 9.57 -5.60 -3.63
N GLU A 192 10.61 -6.40 -3.81
CA GLU A 192 10.55 -7.71 -4.46
C GLU A 192 11.09 -8.82 -3.56
N ILE A 193 10.27 -9.85 -3.36
CA ILE A 193 10.60 -11.03 -2.57
C ILE A 193 10.65 -12.24 -3.48
N LEU A 194 11.87 -12.72 -3.77
CA LEU A 194 12.10 -13.93 -4.56
C LEU A 194 11.97 -15.18 -3.68
N THR A 195 11.01 -16.05 -3.99
CA THR A 195 10.80 -17.29 -3.20
C THR A 195 11.95 -18.28 -3.32
N SER A 196 12.77 -18.15 -4.37
CA SER A 196 14.02 -18.90 -4.56
C SER A 196 15.21 -18.33 -3.78
N GLY A 197 15.12 -17.07 -3.36
CA GLY A 197 16.17 -16.34 -2.66
C GLY A 197 16.29 -16.69 -1.17
N PRO A 198 17.28 -16.10 -0.46
CA PRO A 198 17.41 -16.25 0.98
C PRO A 198 16.16 -15.74 1.71
N ARG A 199 15.72 -16.44 2.77
CA ARG A 199 14.54 -16.09 3.58
C ARG A 199 14.63 -14.70 4.23
N ASN A 200 15.85 -14.24 4.44
CA ASN A 200 16.16 -12.99 5.11
C ASN A 200 16.62 -11.87 4.18
N VAL A 201 16.34 -11.97 2.88
CA VAL A 201 16.71 -10.92 1.92
C VAL A 201 15.50 -10.51 1.11
N VAL A 202 15.34 -9.20 0.95
CA VAL A 202 14.38 -8.57 0.04
C VAL A 202 15.17 -7.68 -0.92
N GLN A 203 14.71 -7.62 -2.16
CA GLN A 203 15.28 -6.79 -3.19
C GLN A 203 14.50 -5.49 -3.32
N TYR A 204 15.23 -4.38 -3.31
CA TYR A 204 14.70 -3.02 -3.43
C TYR A 204 15.33 -2.37 -4.65
N THR A 205 14.53 -1.77 -5.51
CA THR A 205 15.01 -1.20 -6.76
C THR A 205 14.31 0.13 -7.05
N ASN A 206 15.01 1.07 -7.67
CA ASN A 206 14.42 2.13 -8.47
C ASN A 206 14.78 1.84 -9.94
N GLN A 207 13.78 1.66 -10.79
CA GLN A 207 14.02 1.40 -12.21
C GLN A 207 14.33 2.69 -12.99
N PRO A 208 15.08 2.61 -14.11
CA PRO A 208 15.71 1.40 -14.66
C PRO A 208 16.96 0.98 -13.87
N SER A 209 17.06 -0.32 -13.63
CA SER A 209 18.16 -0.99 -12.91
C SER A 209 19.34 -1.38 -13.80
N LEU A 210 19.23 -1.18 -15.11
CA LEU A 210 20.31 -1.39 -16.08
C LEU A 210 20.91 -0.07 -16.55
N ASN A 211 22.22 -0.06 -16.83
CA ASN A 211 22.89 1.04 -17.50
C ASN A 211 22.60 1.03 -19.03
N LYS A 212 23.19 1.96 -19.77
CA LYS A 212 22.94 2.07 -21.23
C LYS A 212 23.53 0.93 -22.03
N GLU A 213 24.51 0.24 -21.45
CA GLU A 213 25.18 -0.92 -22.01
C GLU A 213 24.41 -2.23 -21.73
N GLY A 214 23.35 -2.16 -20.89
CA GLY A 214 22.53 -3.29 -20.49
C GLY A 214 23.04 -4.05 -19.26
N ASP A 215 24.09 -3.57 -18.60
CA ASP A 215 24.61 -4.18 -17.36
C ASP A 215 23.84 -3.66 -16.14
N ALA A 216 23.76 -4.49 -15.10
CA ALA A 216 23.20 -4.09 -13.81
C ALA A 216 23.90 -2.85 -13.25
N GLU A 217 23.12 -1.87 -12.80
CA GLU A 217 23.57 -0.64 -12.14
C GLU A 217 23.42 -0.79 -10.62
N PRO A 218 24.50 -1.07 -9.87
CA PRO A 218 24.40 -1.39 -8.45
C PRO A 218 23.89 -0.24 -7.58
N ARG A 219 23.84 0.99 -8.10
CA ARG A 219 23.25 2.13 -7.38
C ARG A 219 21.73 2.16 -7.45
N ALA A 220 21.12 1.45 -8.40
CA ALA A 220 19.67 1.39 -8.59
C ALA A 220 18.99 0.35 -7.70
N THR A 221 19.75 -0.61 -7.17
CA THR A 221 19.23 -1.80 -6.50
C THR A 221 19.97 -2.11 -5.20
N SER A 222 19.26 -2.64 -4.22
CA SER A 222 19.81 -3.10 -2.94
C SER A 222 19.14 -4.40 -2.50
N ASN A 223 19.94 -5.44 -2.25
CA ASN A 223 19.49 -6.66 -1.58
C ASN A 223 19.77 -6.51 -0.09
N ALA A 224 18.73 -6.39 0.73
CA ALA A 224 18.88 -6.04 2.13
C ALA A 224 18.04 -6.90 3.08
N SER A 225 18.45 -6.84 4.35
CA SER A 225 17.84 -7.49 5.51
C SER A 225 17.77 -6.49 6.67
N THR A 226 17.12 -6.86 7.76
CA THR A 226 17.30 -6.19 9.05
C THR A 226 18.76 -6.30 9.51
N ALA A 227 19.24 -5.38 10.34
CA ALA A 227 20.64 -5.30 10.75
C ALA A 227 21.12 -6.53 11.52
N ASP A 228 20.21 -7.22 12.21
CA ASP A 228 20.48 -8.50 12.87
C ASP A 228 20.46 -9.71 11.91
N GLY A 229 20.00 -9.51 10.67
CA GLY A 229 19.87 -10.52 9.63
C GLY A 229 18.80 -11.57 9.91
N THR A 230 17.90 -11.34 10.87
CA THR A 230 16.93 -12.34 11.35
C THR A 230 15.56 -12.24 10.69
N MET A 231 15.30 -11.21 9.87
CA MET A 231 14.08 -11.11 9.07
C MET A 231 13.80 -12.44 8.35
N ASP A 232 12.55 -12.88 8.35
CA ASP A 232 12.09 -13.99 7.53
C ASP A 232 10.84 -13.53 6.80
N TRP A 233 10.90 -13.45 5.47
CA TRP A 233 9.77 -12.96 4.68
C TRP A 233 8.54 -13.87 4.74
N SER A 234 8.63 -15.06 5.32
CA SER A 234 7.50 -15.98 5.47
C SER A 234 6.73 -15.89 6.78
N VAL A 235 7.17 -15.02 7.68
CA VAL A 235 6.32 -14.54 8.76
C VAL A 235 5.80 -13.15 8.44
N TRP A 236 4.81 -12.70 9.19
CA TRP A 236 4.22 -11.38 9.02
C TRP A 236 5.25 -10.29 9.32
N ASN A 237 5.54 -9.46 8.33
CA ASN A 237 6.41 -8.29 8.45
C ASN A 237 5.70 -7.04 7.92
N ILE A 238 6.00 -5.89 8.50
CA ILE A 238 5.59 -4.59 7.95
C ILE A 238 6.67 -4.13 6.99
N TYR A 239 6.40 -4.21 5.69
CA TYR A 239 7.23 -3.62 4.65
C TYR A 239 6.76 -2.19 4.41
N ARG A 240 7.69 -1.24 4.35
CA ARG A 240 7.37 0.16 4.09
C ARG A 240 8.27 0.74 3.01
N MET A 241 7.68 1.46 2.08
CA MET A 241 8.36 2.27 1.06
C MET A 241 7.97 3.74 1.24
N ASP A 242 8.98 4.60 1.40
CA ASP A 242 8.85 6.05 1.36
C ASP A 242 9.46 6.57 0.05
N TRP A 243 8.62 6.87 -0.93
CA TRP A 243 9.00 7.54 -2.17
C TRP A 243 8.91 9.05 -2.02
N MET A 244 10.06 9.73 -2.11
CA MET A 244 10.23 11.17 -1.91
C MET A 244 10.97 11.81 -3.11
N PRO A 245 10.95 13.15 -3.27
CA PRO A 245 11.53 13.81 -4.45
C PRO A 245 12.99 13.51 -4.80
N LYS A 246 13.78 13.03 -3.83
CA LYS A 246 15.23 12.83 -3.99
C LYS A 246 15.71 11.43 -3.61
N GLN A 247 14.83 10.62 -3.05
CA GLN A 247 15.19 9.28 -2.58
C GLN A 247 13.95 8.41 -2.45
N THR A 248 14.15 7.11 -2.58
CA THR A 248 13.22 6.10 -2.09
C THR A 248 13.90 5.40 -0.91
N SER A 249 13.20 5.28 0.21
CA SER A 249 13.70 4.63 1.42
C SER A 249 12.79 3.48 1.81
N TRP A 250 13.38 2.36 2.22
CA TRP A 250 12.65 1.16 2.60
C TRP A 250 12.93 0.75 4.03
N TYR A 251 11.90 0.19 4.65
CA TYR A 251 11.93 -0.25 6.03
C TYR A 251 11.24 -1.60 6.17
N VAL A 252 11.72 -2.40 7.12
CA VAL A 252 11.07 -3.63 7.57
C VAL A 252 10.87 -3.56 9.08
N ASN A 253 9.63 -3.73 9.54
CA ASN A 253 9.26 -3.64 10.96
C ASN A 253 9.75 -2.35 11.64
N GLY A 254 9.75 -1.24 10.89
CA GLY A 254 10.21 0.08 11.35
C GLY A 254 11.72 0.31 11.25
N GLU A 255 12.52 -0.71 10.95
CA GLU A 255 13.97 -0.59 10.75
C GLU A 255 14.30 -0.21 9.31
N SER A 256 15.18 0.77 9.10
CA SER A 256 15.64 1.13 7.75
C SER A 256 16.57 0.07 7.17
N VAL A 257 16.23 -0.45 6.00
CA VAL A 257 16.99 -1.53 5.33
C VAL A 257 17.63 -1.09 4.03
N ALA A 258 17.07 -0.08 3.34
CA ALA A 258 17.65 0.47 2.12
C ALA A 258 17.27 1.94 1.91
N ASN A 259 18.12 2.68 1.20
CA ASN A 259 17.85 4.04 0.74
C ASN A 259 18.56 4.29 -0.59
N ILE A 260 17.81 4.56 -1.65
CA ILE A 260 18.33 4.74 -3.01
C ILE A 260 18.03 6.15 -3.50
N THR A 261 19.07 6.89 -3.87
CA THR A 261 18.98 8.25 -4.44
C THR A 261 19.20 8.29 -5.96
N TYR A 262 19.48 7.13 -6.57
CA TYR A 262 19.66 6.97 -8.01
C TYR A 262 18.34 6.52 -8.66
N GLN A 263 18.05 7.01 -9.88
CA GLN A 263 16.82 6.71 -10.64
C GLN A 263 15.51 6.85 -9.86
N VAL A 264 15.47 7.72 -8.85
CA VAL A 264 14.26 7.95 -8.06
C VAL A 264 13.13 8.39 -9.00
N PRO A 265 11.96 7.70 -8.97
CA PRO A 265 10.85 8.07 -9.81
C PRO A 265 10.44 9.52 -9.61
N LYS A 266 10.15 10.21 -10.71
CA LYS A 266 9.81 11.65 -10.71
C LYS A 266 8.37 11.90 -11.15
N ASP A 267 7.84 11.05 -12.02
CA ASP A 267 6.52 11.24 -12.59
C ASP A 267 5.44 10.51 -11.77
N PRO A 268 4.19 10.99 -11.82
CA PRO A 268 3.10 10.37 -11.10
C PRO A 268 2.91 8.92 -11.52
N SER A 269 2.77 8.02 -10.56
CA SER A 269 2.72 6.57 -10.80
C SER A 269 1.52 5.92 -10.10
N GLY A 270 1.13 4.73 -10.57
CA GLY A 270 0.22 3.84 -9.84
C GLY A 270 0.96 3.03 -8.77
N LEU A 271 0.21 2.27 -7.97
CA LEU A 271 0.72 1.26 -7.04
C LEU A 271 0.19 -0.11 -7.48
N ILE A 272 1.06 -1.12 -7.52
CA ILE A 272 0.74 -2.47 -7.97
C ILE A 272 1.20 -3.46 -6.90
N LEU A 273 0.39 -4.50 -6.68
CA LEU A 273 0.78 -5.68 -5.91
C LEU A 273 0.54 -6.92 -6.75
N ASN A 274 1.54 -7.79 -6.82
CA ASN A 274 1.43 -9.04 -7.54
C ASN A 274 2.14 -10.21 -6.85
N MET A 275 1.73 -11.41 -7.22
CA MET A 275 2.44 -12.66 -6.97
C MET A 275 2.55 -13.37 -8.31
N TRP A 276 3.77 -13.41 -8.85
CA TRP A 276 3.99 -13.76 -10.24
C TRP A 276 5.18 -14.67 -10.48
N SER A 277 5.14 -15.35 -11.62
CA SER A 277 6.23 -16.11 -12.18
C SER A 277 6.00 -16.23 -13.69
N ASP A 278 7.06 -16.14 -14.45
CA ASP A 278 7.04 -16.40 -15.89
C ASP A 278 8.10 -17.43 -16.28
N GLY A 279 8.75 -18.06 -15.30
CA GLY A 279 9.84 -19.01 -15.52
C GLY A 279 11.13 -18.38 -16.06
N GLY A 280 11.19 -17.05 -16.18
CA GLY A 280 12.35 -16.33 -16.67
C GLY A 280 13.51 -16.30 -15.67
N GLU A 281 14.60 -15.63 -16.04
CA GLU A 281 15.82 -15.55 -15.22
C GLU A 281 15.55 -15.00 -13.82
N TRP A 282 14.63 -14.03 -13.72
CA TRP A 282 14.31 -13.35 -12.48
C TRP A 282 13.58 -14.22 -11.46
N THR A 283 12.38 -14.71 -11.82
CA THR A 283 11.57 -15.51 -10.91
C THR A 283 12.12 -16.93 -10.77
N GLY A 284 12.83 -17.39 -11.79
CA GLY A 284 13.25 -18.78 -11.95
C GLY A 284 12.07 -19.69 -12.27
N ASN A 285 12.37 -20.98 -12.44
CA ASN A 285 11.37 -21.99 -12.76
C ASN A 285 10.67 -22.52 -11.50
N MET A 286 9.33 -22.49 -11.51
CA MET A 286 8.48 -23.18 -10.55
C MET A 286 8.18 -24.62 -11.03
N SER A 287 8.19 -25.61 -10.14
CA SER A 287 7.86 -27.00 -10.52
C SER A 287 6.38 -27.11 -10.90
N LEU A 288 6.02 -28.08 -11.75
CA LEU A 288 4.62 -28.32 -12.09
C LEU A 288 3.76 -28.56 -10.83
N TYR A 289 2.63 -27.87 -10.76
CA TYR A 289 1.65 -27.87 -9.67
C TYR A 289 2.13 -27.32 -8.33
N ASP A 290 3.32 -26.71 -8.30
CA ASP A 290 3.70 -25.88 -7.16
C ASP A 290 2.92 -24.56 -7.15
N GLU A 291 2.73 -24.02 -5.95
CA GLU A 291 2.06 -22.75 -5.70
C GLU A 291 2.89 -21.89 -4.75
N ALA A 292 2.77 -20.57 -4.90
CA ALA A 292 3.33 -19.61 -3.96
C ALA A 292 2.38 -18.42 -3.78
N TYR A 293 2.46 -17.77 -2.62
CA TYR A 293 1.44 -16.83 -2.18
C TYR A 293 2.07 -15.59 -1.55
N LEU A 294 1.56 -14.42 -1.92
CA LEU A 294 1.69 -13.19 -1.15
C LEU A 294 0.41 -13.02 -0.33
N GLN A 295 0.54 -13.01 0.98
CA GLN A 295 -0.58 -12.79 1.90
C GLN A 295 -0.43 -11.43 2.58
N VAL A 296 -1.54 -10.69 2.71
CA VAL A 296 -1.58 -9.30 3.19
C VAL A 296 -2.70 -9.13 4.20
N GLN A 297 -2.36 -8.71 5.42
CA GLN A 297 -3.37 -8.37 6.44
C GLN A 297 -3.91 -6.96 6.28
N TRP A 298 -3.04 -5.99 5.96
CA TRP A 298 -3.46 -4.62 5.73
C TRP A 298 -2.47 -3.83 4.88
N ILE A 299 -2.97 -2.75 4.27
CA ILE A 299 -2.22 -1.77 3.48
C ILE A 299 -2.54 -0.38 4.03
N GLU A 300 -1.52 0.43 4.31
CA GLU A 300 -1.68 1.82 4.77
C GLU A 300 -0.88 2.76 3.89
N LEU A 301 -1.57 3.75 3.31
CA LEU A 301 -1.00 4.71 2.38
C LEU A 301 -1.13 6.11 2.95
N ALA A 302 -0.04 6.88 2.91
CA ALA A 302 -0.06 8.33 3.01
C ALA A 302 0.56 8.90 1.74
N PHE A 303 -0.17 9.71 0.99
CA PHE A 303 0.27 10.10 -0.37
C PHE A 303 -0.16 11.51 -0.76
N ASN A 304 0.52 12.03 -1.77
CA ASN A 304 0.09 13.20 -2.53
C ASN A 304 -0.30 12.77 -3.95
N THR A 305 -1.02 13.63 -4.65
CA THR A 305 -1.39 13.45 -6.05
C THR A 305 -0.90 14.63 -6.88
N SER A 306 -0.57 14.40 -8.14
CA SER A 306 -0.17 15.50 -9.06
C SER A 306 -1.35 16.34 -9.56
N GLY A 307 -2.58 15.89 -9.32
CA GLY A 307 -3.83 16.59 -9.65
C GLY A 307 -4.98 16.22 -8.71
N ASP A 308 -6.22 16.42 -9.16
CA ASP A 308 -7.40 15.98 -8.40
C ASP A 308 -7.34 14.45 -8.18
N PHE A 309 -7.61 14.00 -6.96
CA PHE A 309 -7.71 12.57 -6.63
C PHE A 309 -8.93 11.96 -7.34
N ALA A 310 -8.69 10.91 -8.14
CA ALA A 310 -9.66 10.26 -9.01
C ALA A 310 -10.48 9.15 -8.31
N GLY A 311 -10.09 8.72 -7.11
CA GLY A 311 -10.86 7.73 -6.32
C GLY A 311 -12.24 8.25 -5.89
N SER A 312 -13.10 7.34 -5.40
CA SER A 312 -14.52 7.58 -5.05
C SER A 312 -14.84 9.04 -4.68
N LYS A 313 -15.63 9.71 -5.56
CA LYS A 313 -16.14 11.09 -5.40
C LYS A 313 -17.08 11.30 -4.19
N ARG A 314 -17.27 10.29 -3.32
CA ARG A 314 -18.05 10.47 -2.09
C ARG A 314 -17.16 11.09 -1.02
N ASP A 315 -17.49 12.34 -0.71
CA ASP A 315 -17.10 13.15 0.45
C ASP A 315 -15.62 13.54 0.65
N LEU A 316 -14.76 13.37 -0.35
CA LEU A 316 -13.53 14.15 -0.43
C LEU A 316 -13.83 15.51 -1.10
N GLU A 317 -14.64 16.34 -0.42
CA GLU A 317 -14.79 17.74 -0.80
C GLU A 317 -13.40 18.33 -1.03
N LYS A 318 -13.21 18.95 -2.21
CA LYS A 318 -12.03 19.73 -2.60
C LYS A 318 -11.38 20.33 -1.36
N ARG A 319 -10.30 19.70 -0.85
CA ARG A 319 -9.51 20.22 0.26
C ARG A 319 -8.89 21.53 -0.23
N LYS A 320 -9.63 22.63 -0.10
CA LYS A 320 -9.22 23.97 -0.53
C LYS A 320 -7.98 24.33 0.27
N SER A 321 -6.80 24.20 -0.36
CA SER A 321 -5.51 24.89 -0.21
C SER A 321 -5.20 25.78 1.01
N LYS A 322 -5.81 25.56 2.18
CA LYS A 322 -5.61 26.38 3.38
C LYS A 322 -4.60 25.74 4.33
N GLY A 323 -3.49 25.27 3.79
CA GLY A 323 -2.34 24.79 4.56
C GLY A 323 -2.60 23.58 5.47
N CYS A 324 -1.52 22.99 5.96
CA CYS A 324 -1.47 21.84 6.84
C CYS A 324 -1.80 22.28 8.30
N LYS A 325 -3.08 22.59 8.57
CA LYS A 325 -3.55 23.16 9.86
C LYS A 325 -3.72 22.12 10.95
N VAL A 326 -4.26 20.96 10.60
CA VAL A 326 -4.39 19.81 11.50
C VAL A 326 -3.46 18.72 10.95
N VAL A 327 -2.38 18.45 11.68
CA VAL A 327 -1.37 17.46 11.29
C VAL A 327 -1.61 16.19 12.09
N CYS A 328 -1.73 15.08 11.39
CA CYS A 328 -1.81 13.76 12.02
C CYS A 328 -0.58 12.92 11.67
N GLY A 329 -0.07 12.17 12.63
CA GLY A 329 1.00 11.19 12.47
C GLY A 329 0.43 9.87 12.01
N VAL A 330 1.06 9.26 11.01
CA VAL A 330 0.77 7.88 10.55
C VAL A 330 1.67 6.88 11.26
N ASP A 331 2.78 7.33 11.82
CA ASP A 331 3.71 6.52 12.61
C ASP A 331 3.76 7.03 14.06
N GLU A 332 4.01 8.33 14.23
CA GLU A 332 4.18 8.96 15.54
C GLU A 332 2.87 8.97 16.35
N GLY A 333 2.92 8.36 17.54
CA GLY A 333 1.82 8.37 18.51
C GLY A 333 0.65 7.46 18.15
N VAL A 334 0.76 6.65 17.07
CA VAL A 334 -0.29 5.75 16.63
C VAL A 334 -0.44 4.58 17.61
N ASN A 335 -1.63 4.50 18.23
CA ASN A 335 -1.99 3.42 19.16
C ASN A 335 -2.95 2.40 18.54
N VAL A 336 -3.55 2.72 17.38
CA VAL A 336 -4.48 1.84 16.65
C VAL A 336 -4.05 1.82 15.20
N THR A 337 -3.64 0.66 14.69
CA THR A 337 -3.23 0.47 13.29
C THR A 337 -4.25 1.05 12.32
N GLY A 338 -3.80 1.84 11.34
CA GLY A 338 -4.66 2.45 10.34
C GLY A 338 -5.42 3.70 10.82
N THR A 339 -5.19 4.17 12.05
CA THR A 339 -5.82 5.38 12.59
C THR A 339 -4.75 6.44 12.88
N PRO A 340 -4.61 7.46 12.00
CA PRO A 340 -3.67 8.54 12.22
C PRO A 340 -3.93 9.29 13.54
N THR A 341 -2.86 9.68 14.22
CA THR A 341 -2.94 10.34 15.54
C THR A 341 -2.74 11.84 15.40
N LEU A 342 -3.61 12.65 16.03
CA LEU A 342 -3.47 14.10 16.03
C LEU A 342 -2.15 14.54 16.70
N LEU A 343 -1.30 15.25 15.95
CA LEU A 343 -0.05 15.80 16.45
C LEU A 343 -0.13 17.31 16.69
N ILE A 344 -0.70 18.05 15.74
CA ILE A 344 -0.74 19.52 15.76
C ILE A 344 -2.13 19.99 15.33
N ASN A 345 -2.70 20.94 16.06
CA ASN A 345 -3.96 21.59 15.70
C ASN A 345 -3.85 23.13 15.76
N ASN A 346 -3.63 23.74 14.60
CA ASN A 346 -3.47 25.19 14.42
C ASN A 346 -4.74 25.87 13.87
N THR A 347 -5.91 25.24 14.00
CA THR A 347 -7.18 25.83 13.55
C THR A 347 -7.48 27.19 14.17
N ASN A 348 -6.98 27.44 15.39
CA ASN A 348 -7.17 28.69 16.15
C ASN A 348 -6.07 29.75 15.95
N ALA A 349 -4.99 29.46 15.20
CA ALA A 349 -3.87 30.41 15.06
C ALA A 349 -4.15 31.56 14.07
N ALA A 350 -5.29 31.54 13.36
CA ALA A 350 -5.66 32.53 12.36
C ALA A 350 -6.40 33.78 12.92
N THR A 351 -6.50 33.96 14.24
CA THR A 351 -7.17 35.12 14.87
C THR A 351 -6.24 36.18 15.46
N LEU A 352 -4.94 36.17 15.13
CA LEU A 352 -4.13 37.41 15.18
C LEU A 352 -4.06 38.02 13.78
N GLY A 353 -5.21 38.49 13.30
CA GLY A 353 -5.27 39.40 12.17
C GLY A 353 -4.59 40.71 12.56
N TRP A 354 -3.57 41.09 11.80
CA TRP A 354 -3.10 42.47 11.72
C TRP A 354 -4.31 43.38 11.48
N LYS A 355 -4.69 44.16 12.49
CA LYS A 355 -5.58 45.30 12.28
C LYS A 355 -4.76 46.37 11.57
N GLU A 356 -4.99 46.54 10.27
CA GLU A 356 -4.80 47.84 9.63
C GLU A 356 -5.70 48.84 10.38
N GLY A 357 -5.07 49.61 11.26
CA GLY A 357 -5.68 50.70 12.00
C GLY A 357 -4.75 51.90 11.92
N THR A 358 -5.17 52.92 11.19
CA THR A 358 -4.60 54.26 11.18
C THR A 358 -4.29 54.73 12.61
N GLY A 359 -3.02 55.03 12.90
CA GLY A 359 -2.62 55.57 14.21
C GLY A 359 -1.12 55.89 14.30
N TYR A 360 -0.79 57.16 14.06
CA TYR A 360 0.36 57.94 14.50
C TYR A 360 1.63 57.29 15.12
N MET A 361 2.78 57.79 14.63
CA MET A 361 4.14 57.66 15.13
C MET A 361 4.30 57.47 16.65
N GLY A 362 5.12 56.49 17.02
CA GLY A 362 5.87 56.45 18.27
C GLY A 362 7.22 55.77 18.04
N TRP A 363 8.27 56.58 17.83
CA TRP A 363 9.65 56.10 17.88
C TRP A 363 9.97 55.61 19.30
N VAL A 364 10.32 54.33 19.44
CA VAL A 364 10.92 53.81 20.68
C VAL A 364 12.39 53.50 20.39
N PRO A 365 13.36 54.26 20.92
CA PRO A 365 14.77 53.98 20.72
C PRO A 365 15.17 52.74 21.54
N VAL A 366 15.79 51.78 20.87
CA VAL A 366 16.43 50.61 21.48
C VAL A 366 17.68 51.08 22.22
N PHE A 367 17.64 51.06 23.56
CA PHE A 367 18.85 51.16 24.38
C PHE A 367 19.53 49.79 24.43
N VAL A 368 20.68 49.69 23.77
CA VAL A 368 21.65 48.61 23.98
C VAL A 368 22.43 48.93 25.26
N VAL A 369 22.24 48.13 26.31
CA VAL A 369 23.14 48.13 27.47
C VAL A 369 23.80 46.76 27.54
N GLY A 370 25.02 46.69 27.03
CA GLY A 370 25.95 45.61 27.33
C GLY A 370 26.58 45.86 28.69
N LEU A 371 26.59 44.84 29.55
CA LEU A 371 27.39 44.81 30.76
C LEU A 371 28.35 43.64 30.67
N ALA A 372 29.55 43.95 30.18
CA ALA A 372 30.76 43.23 30.51
C ALA A 372 31.31 43.83 31.80
N THR A 373 31.52 43.00 32.82
CA THR A 373 32.35 43.36 33.98
C THR A 373 33.47 42.34 34.10
N PHE A 374 34.64 42.74 33.60
CA PHE A 374 35.92 42.32 34.12
C PHE A 374 36.32 43.31 35.21
N GLY A 375 36.79 42.81 36.35
CA GLY A 375 37.46 43.59 37.39
C GLY A 375 38.50 42.72 38.07
N LEU A 376 39.78 43.04 37.84
CA LEU A 376 40.93 42.48 38.54
C LEU A 376 40.92 42.87 40.03
N LEU A 377 41.15 41.88 40.90
CA LEU A 377 42.28 41.81 41.83
C LEU A 377 42.43 40.39 42.37
#